data_AF-A0A397FTJ4-F1
#
_entry.id   AF-A0A397FTJ4-F1
#
_cell.length_a   1.000
_cell.length_b   1.000
_cell.length_c   1.000
_cell.angle_alpha   90.00
_cell.angle_beta   90.00
_cell.angle_gamma   90.00
#
_symmetry.space_group_name_H-M   'P 1'
#
loop_
_entity.id
_entity.type
_entity.pdbx_description
1 polymer ?
#
loop_
_entity_poly.entity_id
_entity_poly.type
_entity_poly.pdbx_seq_one_letter_code
_entity_poly.pdbx_strand_id
1 'polypeptide(L)'
;MLNLLETKKINLKDFENIWIVDFLLLLIKNIRSFRQKQDIKNQVEVYGELTQEWKEKMDNSFDFNQFLIPLAKSKIDFNLPETEKKELFYIIDLKPFGILKIRRQKTDLKKELQEKLNYFQAEHERAQNLLSNEKFVKKAPAELVEKEKKKLSYFAEQKKKVLEQLEPKNN
;
A
#
# COMPACT_ATOMS: atom_id res chain seq x y z
N MET A 1 -5.08 -45.43 -18.67
CA MET A 1 -5.82 -45.01 -17.44
C MET A 1 -5.62 -43.52 -17.26
N LEU A 2 -6.64 -42.72 -17.60
CA LEU A 2 -6.66 -41.29 -17.33
C LEU A 2 -7.13 -41.08 -15.88
N ASN A 3 -6.24 -40.61 -15.01
CA ASN A 3 -6.61 -40.17 -13.67
C ASN A 3 -7.49 -38.92 -13.80
N LEU A 4 -8.79 -39.10 -13.55
CA LEU A 4 -9.72 -38.01 -13.30
C LEU A 4 -9.25 -37.31 -12.02
N LEU A 5 -8.70 -36.10 -12.18
CA LEU A 5 -8.67 -35.11 -11.10
C LEU A 5 -10.12 -34.86 -10.70
N GLU A 6 -10.56 -35.53 -9.64
CA GLU A 6 -11.79 -35.17 -8.95
C GLU A 6 -11.68 -33.71 -8.54
N THR A 7 -12.29 -32.84 -9.34
CA THR A 7 -12.59 -31.48 -8.94
C THR A 7 -13.63 -31.59 -7.86
N LYS A 8 -13.16 -31.66 -6.61
CA LYS A 8 -13.99 -31.64 -5.41
C LYS A 8 -14.87 -30.39 -5.52
N LYS A 9 -16.15 -30.58 -5.86
CA LYS A 9 -17.13 -29.49 -5.93
C LYS A 9 -17.25 -28.92 -4.52
N ILE A 10 -16.73 -27.72 -4.33
CA ILE A 10 -16.88 -26.98 -3.08
C ILE A 10 -18.38 -26.69 -2.92
N ASN A 11 -19.00 -27.28 -1.91
CA ASN A 11 -20.40 -27.06 -1.60
C ASN A 11 -20.51 -25.79 -0.75
N LEU A 12 -21.18 -24.76 -1.26
CA LEU A 12 -21.35 -23.47 -0.59
C LEU A 12 -22.10 -23.59 0.75
N LYS A 13 -22.87 -24.67 0.96
CA LYS A 13 -23.57 -24.94 2.22
C LYS A 13 -22.67 -25.46 3.34
N ASP A 14 -21.43 -25.86 3.04
CA ASP A 14 -20.45 -26.30 4.04
C ASP A 14 -19.75 -25.11 4.72
N PHE A 15 -20.03 -23.87 4.29
CA PHE A 15 -19.55 -22.65 4.92
C PHE A 15 -20.59 -22.15 5.94
N GLU A 16 -20.66 -22.77 7.11
CA GLU A 16 -21.33 -22.19 8.29
C GLU A 16 -20.71 -20.84 8.71
N ASN A 17 -19.52 -20.53 8.16
CA ASN A 17 -18.75 -19.32 8.40
C ASN A 17 -18.68 -18.41 7.15
N ILE A 18 -19.82 -17.82 6.75
CA ILE A 18 -19.89 -16.82 5.64
C ILE A 18 -18.81 -15.74 5.76
N TRP A 19 -18.49 -15.34 6.99
CA TRP A 19 -17.47 -14.34 7.30
C TRP A 19 -16.06 -14.70 6.80
N ILE A 20 -15.70 -15.99 6.74
CA ILE A 20 -14.39 -16.44 6.23
C ILE A 20 -14.28 -16.12 4.74
N VAL A 21 -15.36 -16.31 4.00
CA VAL A 21 -15.42 -15.99 2.56
C VAL A 21 -15.30 -14.48 2.36
N ASP A 22 -16.04 -13.68 3.14
CA ASP A 22 -15.96 -12.22 3.08
C ASP A 22 -14.55 -11.72 3.41
N PHE A 23 -13.94 -12.26 4.45
CA PHE A 23 -12.58 -11.93 4.85
C PHE A 23 -11.55 -12.32 3.77
N LEU A 24 -11.67 -13.52 3.20
CA LEU A 24 -10.81 -13.98 2.10
C LEU A 24 -10.94 -13.06 0.87
N LEU A 25 -12.16 -12.68 0.48
CA LEU A 25 -12.40 -11.76 -0.63
C LEU A 25 -11.78 -10.39 -0.36
N LEU A 26 -11.88 -9.90 0.88
CA LEU A 26 -11.29 -8.64 1.29
C LEU A 26 -9.75 -8.70 1.25
N LEU A 27 -9.15 -9.81 1.69
CA LEU A 27 -7.71 -10.05 1.56
C LEU A 27 -7.28 -10.05 0.09
N ILE A 28 -7.93 -10.84 -0.77
CA ILE A 28 -7.61 -10.93 -2.20
C ILE A 28 -7.70 -9.55 -2.85
N LYS A 29 -8.78 -8.81 -2.61
CA LYS A 29 -9.00 -7.48 -3.18
C LYS A 29 -7.89 -6.51 -2.78
N ASN A 30 -7.57 -6.42 -1.50
CA ASN A 30 -6.58 -5.46 -1.00
C ASN A 30 -5.16 -5.83 -1.43
N ILE A 31 -4.79 -7.12 -1.39
CA ILE A 31 -3.49 -7.60 -1.85
C ILE A 31 -3.32 -7.35 -3.35
N ARG A 32 -4.32 -7.66 -4.17
CA ARG A 32 -4.24 -7.42 -5.63
C ARG A 32 -4.16 -5.93 -5.95
N SER A 33 -4.95 -5.10 -5.28
CA SER A 33 -4.90 -3.64 -5.45
C SER A 33 -3.53 -3.09 -5.07
N PHE A 34 -2.97 -3.54 -3.94
CA PHE A 34 -1.61 -3.16 -3.52
C PHE A 34 -0.57 -3.58 -4.57
N ARG A 35 -0.58 -4.84 -5.00
CA ARG A 35 0.36 -5.35 -6.00
C ARG A 35 0.28 -4.60 -7.32
N GLN A 36 -0.93 -4.25 -7.77
CA GLN A 36 -1.13 -3.48 -8.99
C GLN A 36 -0.56 -2.06 -8.86
N LYS A 37 -0.81 -1.38 -7.73
CA LYS A 37 -0.31 -0.03 -7.47
C LYS A 37 1.22 0.02 -7.39
N GLN A 38 1.83 -1.04 -6.82
CA GLN A 38 3.27 -1.11 -6.61
C GLN A 38 4.03 -1.80 -7.77
N ASP A 39 3.32 -2.31 -8.78
CA ASP A 39 3.88 -3.11 -9.89
C ASP A 39 4.66 -4.36 -9.43
N ILE A 40 4.14 -5.04 -8.40
CA ILE A 40 4.79 -6.23 -7.83
C ILE A 40 4.37 -7.49 -8.58
N LYS A 41 5.32 -8.12 -9.28
CA LYS A 41 5.08 -9.33 -10.09
C LYS A 41 5.25 -10.65 -9.32
N ASN A 42 6.07 -10.63 -8.27
CA ASN A 42 6.40 -11.80 -7.46
C ASN A 42 5.41 -12.00 -6.30
N GLN A 43 5.53 -13.15 -5.63
CA GLN A 43 4.76 -13.44 -4.43
C GLN A 43 5.15 -12.50 -3.28
N VAL A 44 4.17 -12.08 -2.49
CA VAL A 44 4.37 -11.20 -1.33
C VAL A 44 3.95 -11.94 -0.05
N GLU A 45 4.74 -11.76 1.00
CA GLU A 45 4.35 -12.15 2.36
C GLU A 45 3.57 -11.02 3.01
N VAL A 46 2.40 -11.37 3.54
CA VAL A 46 1.52 -10.44 4.24
C VAL A 46 1.20 -11.00 5.62
N TYR A 47 0.91 -10.10 6.56
CA TYR A 47 0.62 -10.46 7.94
C TYR A 47 -0.77 -9.97 8.32
N GLY A 48 -1.63 -10.88 8.77
CA GLY A 48 -2.97 -10.54 9.26
C GLY A 48 -2.95 -10.33 10.76
N GLU A 49 -3.54 -9.25 11.24
CA GLU A 49 -3.82 -9.05 12.66
C GLU A 49 -5.33 -8.86 12.81
N LEU A 50 -5.99 -9.88 13.37
CA LEU A 50 -7.43 -9.88 13.61
C LEU A 50 -7.76 -9.12 14.89
N THR A 51 -8.92 -8.48 14.93
CA THR A 51 -9.51 -8.04 16.20
C THR A 51 -9.82 -9.24 17.10
N GLN A 52 -9.98 -9.00 18.40
CA GLN A 52 -10.25 -10.05 19.38
C GLN A 52 -11.48 -10.90 18.99
N GLU A 53 -12.58 -10.25 18.58
CA GLU A 53 -13.81 -10.93 18.18
C GLU A 53 -13.59 -11.98 17.08
N TRP A 54 -12.84 -11.62 16.03
CA TRP A 54 -12.59 -12.50 14.90
C TRP A 54 -11.48 -13.51 15.18
N LYS A 55 -10.52 -13.17 16.05
CA LYS A 55 -9.50 -14.10 16.51
C LYS A 55 -10.09 -15.26 17.31
N GLU A 56 -11.10 -15.01 18.13
CA GLU A 56 -11.82 -16.06 18.89
C GLU A 56 -12.67 -16.97 18.00
N LYS A 57 -13.18 -16.44 16.88
CA LYS A 57 -13.92 -17.21 15.86
C LYS A 57 -13.01 -17.97 14.90
N MET A 58 -11.72 -17.62 14.84
CA MET A 58 -10.76 -18.24 13.96
C MET A 58 -10.36 -19.62 14.49
N ASP A 59 -10.62 -20.66 13.71
CA ASP A 59 -10.06 -21.99 13.96
C ASP A 59 -8.99 -22.34 12.92
N ASN A 60 -8.27 -23.44 13.16
CA ASN A 60 -7.25 -23.93 12.23
C ASN A 60 -7.84 -24.79 11.09
N SER A 61 -9.16 -24.82 10.92
CA SER A 61 -9.83 -25.66 9.91
C SER A 61 -9.73 -25.08 8.51
N PHE A 62 -9.53 -23.76 8.39
CA PHE A 62 -9.47 -23.05 7.12
C PHE A 62 -8.08 -22.49 6.82
N ASP A 63 -7.46 -22.98 5.73
CA ASP A 63 -6.19 -22.46 5.23
C ASP A 63 -6.40 -21.41 4.13
N PHE A 64 -6.33 -20.14 4.51
CA PHE A 64 -6.40 -19.01 3.58
C PHE A 64 -5.35 -19.09 2.45
N ASN A 65 -4.18 -19.69 2.71
CA ASN A 65 -3.09 -19.74 1.74
C ASN A 65 -3.42 -20.60 0.51
N GLN A 66 -4.29 -21.61 0.65
CA GLN A 66 -4.78 -22.41 -0.49
C GLN A 66 -5.44 -21.54 -1.56
N PHE A 67 -6.03 -20.41 -1.17
CA PHE A 67 -6.71 -19.48 -2.09
C PHE A 67 -5.85 -18.26 -2.41
N LEU A 68 -5.12 -17.70 -1.43
CA LEU A 68 -4.32 -16.50 -1.63
C LEU A 68 -3.12 -16.72 -2.56
N ILE A 69 -2.49 -17.90 -2.53
CA ILE A 69 -1.36 -18.21 -3.42
C ILE A 69 -1.81 -18.15 -4.90
N PRO A 70 -2.82 -18.91 -5.36
CA PRO A 70 -3.24 -18.86 -6.76
C PRO A 70 -3.94 -17.55 -7.15
N LEU A 71 -4.75 -16.95 -6.27
CA LEU A 71 -5.61 -15.82 -6.64
C LEU A 71 -4.96 -14.45 -6.45
N ALA A 72 -4.03 -14.33 -5.51
CA ALA A 72 -3.38 -13.06 -5.16
C ALA A 72 -1.84 -13.12 -5.27
N LYS A 73 -1.24 -14.31 -5.48
CA LYS A 73 0.20 -14.54 -5.37
C LYS A 73 0.73 -14.02 -4.05
N SER A 74 0.15 -14.45 -2.94
CA SER A 74 0.59 -14.02 -1.61
C SER A 74 0.36 -15.11 -0.58
N LYS A 75 1.17 -15.09 0.48
CA LYS A 75 1.03 -15.93 1.67
C LYS A 75 0.70 -15.03 2.86
N ILE A 76 -0.33 -15.38 3.62
CA ILE A 76 -0.68 -14.72 4.88
C ILE A 76 -0.14 -15.52 6.07
N ASP A 77 0.42 -14.80 7.02
CA ASP A 77 0.73 -15.29 8.37
C ASP A 77 -0.01 -14.43 9.41
N PHE A 78 -0.51 -15.04 10.47
CA PHE A 78 -1.14 -14.30 11.57
C PHE A 78 -0.18 -14.05 12.73
N ASN A 79 1.03 -14.62 12.65
CA ASN A 79 2.12 -14.40 13.58
C ASN A 79 3.16 -13.51 12.89
N LEU A 80 3.30 -12.29 13.37
CA LEU A 80 4.38 -11.42 12.91
C LEU A 80 5.71 -11.94 13.51
N PRO A 81 6.75 -12.21 12.70
CA PRO A 81 8.03 -12.66 13.22
C PRO A 81 8.65 -11.58 14.10
N GLU A 82 9.21 -11.97 15.24
CA GLU A 82 10.04 -11.09 16.06
C GLU A 82 11.34 -10.82 15.31
N THR A 83 11.48 -9.64 14.71
CA THR A 83 12.68 -9.25 13.98
C THR A 83 13.42 -8.14 14.73
N GLU A 84 14.74 -8.27 14.88
CA GLU A 84 15.60 -7.25 15.53
C GLU A 84 15.62 -5.91 14.76
N LYS A 85 15.25 -5.90 13.48
CA LYS A 85 15.18 -4.69 12.65
C LYS A 85 13.77 -4.11 12.69
N LYS A 86 13.65 -2.78 12.82
CA LYS A 86 12.38 -2.07 12.62
C LYS A 86 11.91 -2.27 11.18
N GLU A 87 11.05 -3.25 10.96
CA GLU A 87 10.40 -3.46 9.66
C GLU A 87 9.34 -2.39 9.42
N LEU A 88 9.31 -1.88 8.18
CA LEU A 88 8.27 -0.96 7.73
C LEU A 88 7.15 -1.78 7.06
N PHE A 89 5.92 -1.48 7.41
CA PHE A 89 4.73 -2.12 6.83
C PHE A 89 3.83 -1.08 6.17
N TYR A 90 3.19 -1.47 5.07
CA TYR A 90 1.93 -0.87 4.68
C TYR A 90 0.82 -1.47 5.52
N ILE A 91 0.02 -0.63 6.15
CA ILE A 91 -1.11 -1.05 6.97
C ILE A 91 -2.39 -0.74 6.23
N ILE A 92 -3.21 -1.76 6.01
CA ILE A 92 -4.52 -1.65 5.37
C ILE A 92 -5.56 -2.10 6.39
N ASP A 93 -6.56 -1.26 6.63
CA ASP A 93 -7.70 -1.59 7.48
C ASP A 93 -8.65 -2.54 6.75
N LEU A 94 -8.95 -3.66 7.40
CA LEU A 94 -9.83 -4.72 6.91
C LEU A 94 -11.12 -4.79 7.73
N LYS A 95 -11.75 -3.66 8.05
CA LYS A 95 -13.00 -3.65 8.83
C LYS A 95 -14.06 -4.64 8.29
N PRO A 96 -14.76 -5.36 9.19
CA PRO A 96 -14.62 -5.36 10.65
C PRO A 96 -13.52 -6.29 11.20
N PHE A 97 -12.79 -6.99 10.33
CA PHE A 97 -11.96 -8.14 10.70
C PHE A 97 -10.68 -7.79 11.44
N GLY A 98 -9.99 -6.73 11.03
CA GLY A 98 -8.70 -6.33 11.61
C GLY A 98 -7.87 -5.54 10.63
N ILE A 99 -6.55 -5.79 10.60
CA ILE A 99 -5.62 -5.10 9.71
C ILE A 99 -4.74 -6.08 8.92
N LEU A 100 -4.35 -5.66 7.72
CA LEU A 100 -3.34 -6.32 6.89
C LEU A 100 -2.06 -5.51 6.91
N LYS A 101 -0.95 -6.15 7.30
CA LYS A 101 0.39 -5.59 7.22
C LYS A 101 1.12 -6.22 6.05
N ILE A 102 1.55 -5.40 5.11
CA ILE A 102 2.35 -5.85 3.96
C ILE A 102 3.76 -5.35 4.16
N ARG A 103 4.75 -6.26 4.21
CA ARG A 103 6.16 -5.88 4.42
C ARG A 103 6.61 -4.99 3.26
N ARG A 104 7.12 -3.82 3.61
CA ARG A 104 7.65 -2.85 2.64
C ARG A 104 9.11 -3.18 2.33
N GLN A 105 9.44 -3.37 1.05
CA GLN A 105 10.84 -3.52 0.66
C GLN A 105 11.50 -2.14 0.62
N LYS A 106 12.81 -2.07 0.94
CA LYS A 106 13.58 -0.81 0.85
C LYS A 106 13.57 -0.22 -0.56
N THR A 107 13.48 -1.07 -1.58
CA THR A 107 13.35 -0.67 -2.99
C THR A 107 12.05 0.08 -3.26
N ASP A 108 10.94 -0.34 -2.63
CA ASP A 108 9.62 0.32 -2.75
C ASP A 108 9.63 1.68 -2.06
N LEU A 109 10.33 1.80 -0.93
CA LEU A 109 10.54 3.08 -0.26
C LEU A 109 11.29 4.07 -1.15
N LYS A 110 12.39 3.64 -1.78
CA LYS A 110 13.15 4.48 -2.70
C LYS A 110 12.30 4.91 -3.90
N LYS A 111 11.54 3.99 -4.50
CA LYS A 111 10.64 4.30 -5.63
C LYS A 111 9.58 5.32 -5.23
N GLU A 112 8.88 5.13 -4.11
CA GLU A 112 7.85 6.07 -3.66
C GLU A 112 8.42 7.44 -3.30
N LEU A 113 9.57 7.48 -2.65
CA LEU A 113 10.25 8.75 -2.36
C LEU A 113 10.67 9.43 -3.66
N GLN A 114 11.13 8.69 -4.66
CA GLN A 114 11.45 9.23 -5.98
C GLN A 114 10.20 9.77 -6.70
N GLU A 115 9.07 9.07 -6.65
CA GLU A 115 7.81 9.54 -7.22
C GLU A 115 7.30 10.80 -6.53
N LYS A 116 7.36 10.86 -5.20
CA LYS A 116 7.06 12.08 -4.43
C LYS A 116 8.00 13.22 -4.79
N LEU A 117 9.29 12.93 -4.94
CA LEU A 117 10.29 13.91 -5.35
C LEU A 117 9.96 14.49 -6.73
N ASN A 118 9.63 13.61 -7.70
CA ASN A 118 9.25 14.01 -9.06
C ASN A 118 7.99 14.88 -9.05
N TYR A 119 6.98 14.52 -8.25
CA TYR A 119 5.75 15.30 -8.09
C TYR A 119 6.04 16.70 -7.52
N PHE A 120 6.77 16.78 -6.40
CA PHE A 120 7.11 18.08 -5.80
C PHE A 120 8.01 18.92 -6.71
N GLN A 121 8.91 18.30 -7.47
CA GLN A 121 9.71 18.99 -8.47
C GLN A 121 8.83 19.59 -9.58
N ALA A 122 7.90 18.80 -10.13
CA ALA A 122 7.02 19.26 -11.19
C ALA A 122 6.10 20.40 -10.73
N GLU A 123 5.55 20.32 -9.51
CA GLU A 123 4.72 21.40 -8.95
C GLU A 123 5.53 22.65 -8.62
N HIS A 124 6.76 22.49 -8.12
CA HIS A 124 7.68 23.60 -7.88
C HIS A 124 8.02 24.34 -9.19
N GLU A 125 8.38 23.60 -10.25
CA GLU A 125 8.67 24.17 -11.57
C GLU A 125 7.46 24.88 -12.17
N ARG A 126 6.25 24.32 -12.03
CA ARG A 126 5.01 24.97 -12.47
C ARG A 126 4.80 26.32 -11.76
N ALA A 127 4.89 26.34 -10.43
CA ALA A 127 4.75 27.58 -9.66
C ALA A 127 5.85 28.59 -10.01
N GLN A 128 7.09 28.12 -10.19
CA GLN A 128 8.22 28.97 -10.56
C GLN A 128 8.03 29.60 -11.94
N ASN A 129 7.57 28.83 -12.93
CA ASN A 129 7.30 29.30 -14.29
C ASN A 129 6.12 30.29 -14.34
N LEU A 130 5.10 30.08 -13.51
CA LEU A 130 4.00 31.03 -13.35
C LEU A 130 4.49 32.36 -12.77
N LEU A 131 5.31 32.31 -11.71
CA LEU A 131 5.82 33.49 -11.02
C LEU A 131 6.93 34.22 -11.80
N SER A 132 7.64 33.55 -12.71
CA SER A 132 8.61 34.19 -13.60
C SER A 132 7.95 34.89 -14.79
N ASN A 133 6.68 34.58 -15.09
CA ASN A 133 5.93 35.25 -16.13
C ASN A 133 5.45 36.63 -15.66
N GLU A 134 6.13 37.69 -16.12
CA GLU A 134 5.77 39.07 -15.76
C GLU A 134 4.31 39.43 -16.03
N LYS A 135 3.69 38.87 -17.09
CA LYS A 135 2.28 39.15 -17.39
C LYS A 135 1.37 38.57 -16.31
N PHE A 136 1.69 37.39 -15.78
CA PHE A 136 0.94 36.78 -14.68
C PHE A 136 1.09 37.61 -13.42
N VAL A 137 2.32 37.95 -13.03
CA VAL A 137 2.60 38.74 -11.82
C VAL A 137 1.92 40.12 -11.85
N LYS A 138 1.87 40.77 -13.02
CA LYS A 138 1.29 42.11 -13.18
C LYS A 138 -0.24 42.12 -13.34
N LYS A 139 -0.83 41.06 -13.91
CA LYS A 139 -2.26 41.05 -14.31
C LYS A 139 -3.14 40.12 -13.48
N ALA A 140 -2.57 39.13 -12.79
CA ALA A 140 -3.35 38.23 -11.97
C ALA A 140 -3.80 38.92 -10.67
N PRO A 141 -4.92 38.47 -10.06
CA PRO A 141 -5.31 38.92 -8.72
C PRO A 141 -4.18 38.70 -7.70
N ALA A 142 -3.96 39.67 -6.81
CA ALA A 142 -2.89 39.62 -5.82
C ALA A 142 -2.95 38.34 -4.95
N GLU A 143 -4.16 37.90 -4.58
CA GLU A 143 -4.38 36.67 -3.81
C GLU A 143 -3.87 35.42 -4.55
N LEU A 144 -4.02 35.39 -5.88
CA LEU A 144 -3.56 34.27 -6.71
C LEU A 144 -2.03 34.25 -6.80
N VAL A 145 -1.40 35.41 -6.95
CA VAL A 145 0.07 35.54 -6.97
C VAL A 145 0.66 35.09 -5.62
N GLU A 146 0.07 35.53 -4.51
CA GLU A 146 0.50 35.11 -3.17
C GLU A 146 0.29 33.61 -2.92
N LYS A 147 -0.80 33.03 -3.43
CA LYS A 147 -1.05 31.59 -3.37
C LYS A 147 0.04 30.80 -4.11
N GLU A 148 0.46 31.25 -5.30
CA GLU A 148 1.54 30.60 -6.04
C GLU A 148 2.90 30.76 -5.36
N LYS A 149 3.20 31.92 -4.74
CA LYS A 149 4.42 32.08 -3.92
C LYS A 149 4.46 31.11 -2.73
N LYS A 150 3.33 30.94 -2.04
CA LYS A 150 3.21 29.97 -0.94
C LYS A 150 3.40 28.54 -1.42
N LYS A 151 2.82 28.17 -2.57
CA LYS A 151 3.06 26.86 -3.19
C LYS A 151 4.53 26.63 -3.51
N LEU A 152 5.20 27.62 -4.10
CA LEU A 152 6.63 27.52 -4.44
C LEU A 152 7.47 27.20 -3.19
N SER A 153 7.28 27.96 -2.12
CA SER A 153 7.98 27.72 -0.84
C SER A 153 7.63 26.36 -0.23
N TYR A 154 6.35 25.99 -0.22
CA TYR A 154 5.90 24.70 0.30
C TYR A 154 6.54 23.53 -0.45
N PHE A 155 6.48 23.52 -1.79
CA PHE A 155 7.03 22.42 -2.58
C PHE A 155 8.56 22.36 -2.51
N ALA A 156 9.25 23.51 -2.38
CA ALA A 156 10.69 23.54 -2.12
C ALA A 156 11.05 22.86 -0.78
N GLU A 157 10.30 23.14 0.29
CA GLU A 157 10.51 22.53 1.60
C GLU A 157 10.23 21.02 1.58
N GLN A 158 9.13 20.61 0.95
CA GLN A 158 8.78 19.19 0.85
C GLN A 158 9.81 18.40 0.02
N LYS A 159 10.29 18.98 -1.08
CA LYS A 159 11.39 18.41 -1.88
C LYS A 159 12.62 18.17 -1.02
N LYS A 160 13.03 19.15 -0.22
CA LYS A 160 14.18 19.02 0.69
C LYS A 160 14.01 17.86 1.68
N LYS A 161 12.84 17.76 2.32
CA LYS A 161 12.53 16.67 3.27
C LYS A 161 12.57 15.29 2.61
N VAL A 162 12.10 15.17 1.38
CA VAL A 162 12.14 13.90 0.63
C VAL A 162 13.56 13.54 0.22
N LEU A 163 14.38 14.52 -0.20
CA LEU A 163 15.80 14.30 -0.51
C LEU A 163 16.59 13.82 0.71
N GLU A 164 16.35 14.41 1.89
CA GLU A 164 16.97 13.98 3.15
C GLU A 164 16.61 12.54 3.53
N GLN A 165 15.43 12.05 3.11
CA GLN A 165 15.02 10.65 3.30
C GLN A 165 15.63 9.68 2.27
N LEU A 166 15.98 10.17 1.07
CA LEU A 166 16.62 9.38 0.01
C LEU A 166 18.12 9.22 0.22
N GLU A 167 18.77 10.25 0.75
CA GLU A 167 20.19 10.29 1.10
C GLU A 167 20.34 10.53 2.60
N PRO A 168 20.08 9.52 3.45
CA PRO A 168 20.42 9.67 4.86
C PRO A 168 21.93 9.92 4.93
N LYS A 169 22.33 11.12 5.38
CA LYS A 169 23.73 11.41 5.67
C LYS A 169 24.26 10.27 6.54
N ASN A 170 25.23 9.53 6.03
CA ASN A 170 25.99 8.58 6.82
C ASN A 170 26.66 9.38 7.95
N ASN A 171 26.08 9.28 9.15
CA ASN A 171 26.75 9.59 10.41
C ASN A 171 27.07 8.26 11.08
#